data_AF-A0AAD2JGG0-F1
#
_entry.id   AF-A0AAD2JGG0-F1
#
_cell.length_a   1.000
_cell.length_b   1.000
_cell.length_c   1.000
_cell.angle_alpha   90.00
_cell.angle_beta   90.00
_cell.angle_gamma   90.00
#
_symmetry.space_group_name_H-M   'P 1'
#
loop_
_entity.id
_entity.type
_entity.pdbx_description
1 polymer ?
#
loop_
_entity_poly.entity_id
_entity_poly.type
_entity_poly.pdbx_seq_one_letter_code
_entity_poly.pdbx_strand_id
1 'polypeptide(L)'
;MKLFIATLFSFVVVGTVNGASHTAGGKANGSVCALDTECESAFCSVDLTCKDKQVSGETCIENDDCVGGYCSGTKKCLDTKLANGSGCAADNDCESTFCAVDFTCKAKKEVGEACAEDDDCTTAFCSVDFTCKEKQVDGEVCIENDDCQGGYCSGTKKCLDTKNADGSGCAVDNDCASLFCSVDFTCKAKREVGESCVQDDDCTTAFCSVDFSCKEKLGINQTCIEDDDCQSGSCAQLSGFKCVESSGGLAWNLTFTLLFGIFASFLLIAF
;
A
#
# COMPACT_ATOMS: atom_id res chain seq x y z
N MET A 1 -28.01 85.50 -34.05
CA MET A 1 -29.24 84.82 -33.58
C MET A 1 -29.19 83.38 -34.08
N LYS A 2 -28.93 82.45 -33.15
CA LYS A 2 -29.15 80.98 -33.15
C LYS A 2 -28.82 80.09 -34.37
N LEU A 3 -27.98 79.08 -34.06
CA LEU A 3 -28.09 77.63 -34.39
C LEU A 3 -27.73 77.16 -35.82
N PHE A 4 -27.13 75.99 -36.08
CA PHE A 4 -26.88 74.76 -35.30
C PHE A 4 -25.61 74.05 -35.85
N ILE A 5 -24.88 73.34 -34.97
CA ILE A 5 -23.73 72.46 -35.27
C ILE A 5 -24.22 71.01 -35.39
N ALA A 6 -23.72 70.26 -36.37
CA ALA A 6 -23.57 68.80 -36.28
C ALA A 6 -22.51 68.31 -37.28
N THR A 7 -21.31 67.97 -36.79
CA THR A 7 -20.28 67.22 -37.55
C THR A 7 -20.23 65.79 -37.03
N LEU A 8 -20.36 64.86 -37.98
CA LEU A 8 -20.22 63.41 -37.84
C LEU A 8 -18.81 63.02 -37.37
N PHE A 9 -18.72 62.12 -36.38
CA PHE A 9 -17.53 61.31 -36.14
C PHE A 9 -17.94 59.84 -35.98
N SER A 10 -17.42 59.01 -36.88
CA SER A 10 -17.55 57.55 -36.90
C SER A 10 -16.90 56.94 -35.67
N PHE A 11 -17.66 56.13 -34.92
CA PHE A 11 -17.10 55.21 -33.93
C PHE A 11 -16.85 53.85 -34.58
N VAL A 12 -15.58 53.44 -34.58
CA VAL A 12 -15.16 52.05 -34.77
C VAL A 12 -15.50 51.30 -33.49
N VAL A 13 -16.51 50.42 -33.54
CA VAL A 13 -16.74 49.44 -32.48
C VAL A 13 -15.85 48.25 -32.78
N VAL A 14 -14.74 48.13 -32.05
CA VAL A 14 -13.96 46.90 -31.94
C VAL A 14 -14.83 45.87 -31.24
N GLY A 15 -15.02 44.72 -31.90
CA GLY A 15 -15.83 43.62 -31.38
C GLY A 15 -15.28 43.10 -30.05
N THR A 16 -16.11 43.17 -29.00
CA THR A 16 -15.92 42.43 -27.77
C THR A 16 -16.31 40.97 -28.00
N VAL A 17 -15.45 40.07 -27.55
CA VAL A 17 -15.72 38.65 -27.38
C VAL A 17 -16.99 38.45 -26.54
N ASN A 18 -18.06 37.92 -27.15
CA ASN A 18 -19.05 37.16 -26.40
C ASN A 18 -18.35 35.82 -26.11
N GLY A 19 -17.75 35.57 -24.95
CA GLY A 19 -18.34 35.84 -23.64
C GLY A 19 -19.47 34.84 -23.49
N ALA A 20 -19.10 33.59 -23.18
CA ALA A 20 -20.04 32.55 -22.78
C ALA A 20 -20.95 33.15 -21.70
N SER A 21 -22.22 33.26 -22.03
CA SER A 21 -23.26 33.75 -21.16
C SER A 21 -23.37 32.81 -19.97
N HIS A 22 -22.75 33.17 -18.85
CA HIS A 22 -23.17 32.76 -17.52
C HIS A 22 -24.62 33.23 -17.31
N THR A 23 -25.59 32.44 -17.75
CA THR A 23 -26.92 32.45 -17.15
C THR A 23 -26.88 31.56 -15.92
N ALA A 24 -27.05 32.16 -14.76
CA ALA A 24 -27.38 31.47 -13.53
C ALA A 24 -28.72 30.74 -13.72
N GLY A 25 -28.69 29.42 -13.60
CA GLY A 25 -29.81 28.52 -13.77
C GLY A 25 -29.28 27.21 -14.34
N GLY A 26 -28.99 26.25 -13.45
CA GLY A 26 -28.66 24.89 -13.86
C GLY A 26 -29.81 24.29 -14.69
N LYS A 27 -29.61 23.10 -15.24
CA LYS A 27 -30.66 22.32 -15.89
C LYS A 27 -31.63 21.80 -14.84
N ALA A 28 -32.94 21.91 -15.11
CA ALA A 28 -33.98 21.37 -14.24
C ALA A 28 -33.94 19.83 -14.20
N ASN A 29 -34.51 19.26 -13.14
CA ASN A 29 -34.62 17.80 -12.99
C ASN A 29 -35.30 17.14 -14.20
N GLY A 30 -34.82 15.97 -14.59
CA GLY A 30 -35.22 15.25 -15.81
C GLY A 30 -34.42 15.60 -17.07
N SER A 31 -33.57 16.64 -17.02
CA SER A 31 -32.69 17.00 -18.13
C SER A 31 -31.45 16.11 -18.20
N VAL A 32 -30.95 15.84 -19.40
CA VAL A 32 -29.68 15.11 -19.56
C VAL A 32 -28.50 15.96 -19.08
N CYS A 33 -27.62 15.36 -18.30
CA CYS A 33 -26.42 15.98 -17.75
C CYS A 33 -25.21 15.08 -17.90
N ALA A 34 -24.02 15.68 -17.82
CA ALA A 34 -22.75 14.96 -17.73
C ALA A 34 -21.97 15.25 -16.45
N LEU A 35 -22.25 16.38 -15.80
CA LEU A 35 -21.62 16.82 -14.56
C LEU A 35 -22.69 17.38 -13.62
N ASP A 36 -22.47 17.24 -12.32
CA ASP A 36 -23.38 17.74 -11.28
C ASP A 36 -23.64 19.24 -11.41
N THR A 37 -22.58 20.00 -11.71
CA THR A 37 -22.64 21.46 -11.88
C THR A 37 -23.54 21.91 -13.03
N GLU A 38 -23.95 21.00 -13.92
CA GLU A 38 -24.92 21.30 -14.97
C GLU A 38 -26.36 21.32 -14.46
N CYS A 39 -26.66 20.78 -13.28
CA CYS A 39 -28.01 20.64 -12.74
C CYS A 39 -28.31 21.71 -11.68
N GLU A 40 -29.56 22.18 -11.59
CA GLU A 40 -29.98 23.13 -10.52
C GLU A 40 -29.80 22.53 -9.12
N SER A 41 -30.00 21.21 -9.01
CA SER A 41 -29.80 20.43 -7.79
C SER A 41 -28.32 20.21 -7.44
N ALA A 42 -27.40 20.56 -8.34
CA ALA A 42 -26.00 20.16 -8.28
C ALA A 42 -25.82 18.63 -8.13
N PHE A 43 -26.67 17.84 -8.80
CA PHE A 43 -26.57 16.38 -8.84
C PHE A 43 -27.03 15.82 -10.19
N CYS A 44 -26.10 15.15 -10.87
CA CYS A 44 -26.30 14.40 -12.08
C CYS A 44 -26.26 12.91 -11.76
N SER A 45 -27.42 12.25 -11.75
CA SER A 45 -27.45 10.85 -11.36
C SER A 45 -26.77 9.94 -12.39
N VAL A 46 -26.48 8.71 -11.97
CA VAL A 46 -25.76 7.69 -12.77
C VAL A 46 -26.39 7.41 -14.14
N ASP A 47 -27.70 7.62 -14.29
CA ASP A 47 -28.43 7.56 -15.56
C ASP A 47 -28.35 8.86 -16.39
N LEU A 48 -27.34 9.71 -16.11
CA LEU A 48 -27.02 10.94 -16.83
C LEU A 48 -28.18 11.94 -16.87
N THR A 49 -28.93 12.03 -15.78
CA THR A 49 -30.13 12.87 -15.69
C THR A 49 -30.09 13.72 -14.43
N CYS A 50 -30.43 15.00 -14.52
CA CYS A 50 -30.52 15.88 -13.36
C CYS A 50 -31.64 15.38 -12.43
N LYS A 51 -31.32 15.22 -11.15
CA LYS A 51 -32.28 14.81 -10.11
C LYS A 51 -32.03 15.60 -8.84
N ASP A 52 -33.02 15.62 -7.96
CA ASP A 52 -32.79 16.09 -6.58
C ASP A 52 -31.72 15.23 -5.92
N LYS A 53 -30.93 15.87 -5.05
CA LYS A 53 -29.98 15.17 -4.19
C LYS A 53 -30.69 14.09 -3.37
N GLN A 54 -29.99 12.99 -3.17
CA GLN A 54 -30.46 11.81 -2.47
C GLN A 54 -30.67 12.11 -0.98
N VAL A 55 -31.78 11.64 -0.42
CA VAL A 55 -32.09 11.80 1.01
C VAL A 55 -31.50 10.65 1.84
N SER A 56 -31.51 10.80 3.16
CA SER A 56 -31.02 9.77 4.10
C SER A 56 -31.60 8.37 3.80
N GLY A 57 -30.72 7.37 3.71
CA GLY A 57 -31.05 5.98 3.38
C GLY A 57 -31.06 5.63 1.88
N GLU A 58 -31.02 6.62 0.99
CA GLU A 58 -30.89 6.39 -0.45
C GLU A 58 -29.44 6.03 -0.84
N THR A 59 -29.28 5.40 -2.00
CA THR A 59 -27.97 4.96 -2.47
C THR A 59 -27.19 6.15 -3.04
N CYS A 60 -25.91 6.22 -2.72
CA CYS A 60 -24.98 7.24 -3.19
C CYS A 60 -23.66 6.61 -3.66
N ILE A 61 -22.92 7.34 -4.46
CA ILE A 61 -21.56 7.03 -4.90
C ILE A 61 -20.58 7.93 -4.17
N GLU A 62 -20.90 9.22 -4.09
CA GLU A 62 -20.09 10.27 -3.47
C GLU A 62 -20.92 11.14 -2.52
N ASN A 63 -20.22 11.92 -1.69
CA ASN A 63 -20.84 12.73 -0.65
C ASN A 63 -21.81 13.78 -1.21
N ASP A 64 -21.48 14.35 -2.38
CA ASP A 64 -22.25 15.42 -2.99
C ASP A 64 -23.58 14.95 -3.57
N ASP A 65 -23.77 13.64 -3.76
CA ASP A 65 -25.05 13.04 -4.11
C ASP A 65 -26.10 13.29 -3.04
N CYS A 66 -25.69 13.44 -1.78
CA CYS A 66 -26.56 13.43 -0.62
C CYS A 66 -26.97 14.84 -0.17
N VAL A 67 -28.22 15.01 0.26
CA VAL A 67 -28.71 16.26 0.87
C VAL A 67 -27.92 16.59 2.14
N GLY A 68 -27.61 15.59 2.97
CA GLY A 68 -26.76 15.73 4.15
C GLY A 68 -25.27 15.90 3.84
N GLY A 69 -24.88 15.85 2.56
CA GLY A 69 -23.49 15.98 2.12
C GLY A 69 -22.59 14.81 2.55
N TYR A 70 -23.18 13.65 2.87
CA TYR A 70 -22.43 12.51 3.37
C TYR A 70 -22.94 11.17 2.81
N CYS A 71 -22.03 10.46 2.13
CA CYS A 71 -22.25 9.11 1.63
C CYS A 71 -21.42 8.11 2.46
N SER A 72 -22.11 7.20 3.14
CA SER A 72 -21.48 6.21 4.01
C SER A 72 -20.62 5.20 3.27
N GLY A 73 -19.77 4.48 4.01
CA GLY A 73 -19.04 3.31 3.54
C GLY A 73 -19.98 2.22 2.99
N THR A 74 -21.23 2.15 3.45
CA THR A 74 -22.28 1.26 2.93
C THR A 74 -23.01 1.80 1.70
N LYS A 75 -22.52 2.91 1.12
CA LYS A 75 -23.08 3.58 -0.06
C LYS A 75 -24.50 4.09 0.17
N LYS A 76 -24.76 4.60 1.37
CA LYS A 76 -26.03 5.19 1.77
C LYS A 76 -25.86 6.63 2.23
N CYS A 77 -26.76 7.51 1.81
CA CYS A 77 -26.78 8.88 2.29
C CYS A 77 -27.14 8.90 3.77
N LEU A 78 -26.46 9.74 4.54
CA LEU A 78 -26.84 10.09 5.91
C LEU A 78 -27.08 11.60 6.00
N ASP A 79 -27.96 12.00 6.92
CA ASP A 79 -28.19 13.43 7.19
C ASP A 79 -26.97 14.10 7.83
N THR A 80 -26.26 13.36 8.67
CA THR A 80 -24.99 13.75 9.30
C THR A 80 -24.10 12.53 9.46
N LYS A 81 -22.82 12.76 9.76
CA LYS A 81 -21.93 11.71 10.25
C LYS A 81 -22.44 11.12 11.57
N LEU A 82 -21.99 9.92 11.88
CA LEU A 82 -22.41 9.12 13.03
C LEU A 82 -21.64 9.52 14.29
N ALA A 83 -22.38 9.75 15.38
CA ALA A 83 -21.79 10.05 16.68
C ALA A 83 -21.09 8.81 17.29
N ASN A 84 -20.17 9.04 18.23
CA ASN A 84 -19.51 7.98 18.99
C ASN A 84 -20.52 7.03 19.66
N GLY A 85 -20.25 5.73 19.60
CA GLY A 85 -21.14 4.66 20.05
C GLY A 85 -22.09 4.13 18.96
N SER A 86 -22.16 4.77 17.80
CA SER A 86 -22.96 4.30 16.66
C SER A 86 -22.20 3.24 15.86
N GLY A 87 -22.91 2.28 15.26
CA GLY A 87 -22.31 1.30 14.36
C GLY A 87 -21.86 1.94 13.04
N CYS A 88 -20.67 1.59 12.55
CA CYS A 88 -20.06 2.14 11.34
C CYS A 88 -19.49 1.02 10.45
N ALA A 89 -19.28 1.32 9.17
CA ALA A 89 -18.63 0.44 8.21
C ALA A 89 -17.28 0.98 7.72
N ALA A 90 -17.07 2.30 7.85
CA ALA A 90 -15.83 2.97 7.50
C ALA A 90 -15.57 4.15 8.45
N ASP A 91 -14.30 4.51 8.61
CA ASP A 91 -13.86 5.65 9.44
C ASP A 91 -14.60 6.95 9.14
N ASN A 92 -14.79 7.23 7.85
CA ASN A 92 -15.43 8.45 7.42
C ASN A 92 -16.92 8.51 7.82
N ASP A 93 -17.54 7.38 8.19
CA ASP A 93 -18.92 7.34 8.70
C ASP A 93 -19.04 8.12 10.00
N CYS A 94 -17.96 8.15 10.79
CA CYS A 94 -17.95 8.68 12.13
C CYS A 94 -17.61 10.17 12.16
N GLU A 95 -18.24 10.92 13.07
CA GLU A 95 -17.87 12.31 13.39
C GLU A 95 -16.42 12.39 13.87
N SER A 96 -15.97 11.37 14.61
CA SER A 96 -14.58 11.20 15.06
C SER A 96 -13.61 10.84 13.93
N THR A 97 -14.11 10.54 12.74
CA THR A 97 -13.33 9.98 11.61
C THR A 97 -12.64 8.66 11.95
N PHE A 98 -13.15 7.91 12.93
CA PHE A 98 -12.60 6.63 13.34
C PHE A 98 -13.70 5.61 13.66
N CYS A 99 -13.70 4.52 12.89
CA CYS A 99 -14.53 3.36 13.04
C CYS A 99 -13.67 2.23 13.61
N ALA A 100 -13.82 1.97 14.90
CA ALA A 100 -13.00 0.96 15.56
C ALA A 100 -13.26 -0.45 15.01
N VAL A 101 -12.35 -1.38 15.29
CA VAL A 101 -12.41 -2.77 14.83
C VAL A 101 -13.70 -3.52 15.22
N ASP A 102 -14.41 -3.05 16.24
CA ASP A 102 -15.73 -3.55 16.63
C ASP A 102 -16.89 -2.85 15.89
N PHE A 103 -16.60 -2.23 14.74
CA PHE A 103 -17.55 -1.55 13.86
C PHE A 103 -18.36 -0.47 14.58
N THR A 104 -17.73 0.25 15.51
CA THR A 104 -18.38 1.31 16.28
C THR A 104 -17.57 2.60 16.23
N CYS A 105 -18.24 3.73 16.00
CA CYS A 105 -17.63 5.05 16.02
C CYS A 105 -17.06 5.35 17.40
N LYS A 106 -15.78 5.69 17.46
CA LYS A 106 -15.09 6.05 18.70
C LYS A 106 -14.15 7.21 18.45
N ALA A 107 -13.82 7.96 19.49
CA ALA A 107 -12.64 8.80 19.44
C ALA A 107 -11.39 7.92 19.40
N LYS A 108 -10.35 8.35 18.68
CA LYS A 108 -9.01 7.80 18.87
C LYS A 108 -8.53 8.09 20.29
N LYS A 109 -7.67 7.22 20.79
CA LYS A 109 -7.14 7.20 22.14
C LYS A 109 -5.88 8.04 22.25
N GLU A 110 -5.76 8.77 23.35
CA GLU A 110 -4.62 9.65 23.62
C GLU A 110 -3.43 8.87 24.20
N VAL A 111 -2.26 9.50 24.21
CA VAL A 111 -1.05 8.93 24.82
C VAL A 111 -1.31 8.49 26.27
N GLY A 112 -0.92 7.27 26.59
CA GLY A 112 -1.11 6.65 27.91
C GLY A 112 -2.40 5.82 28.05
N GLU A 113 -3.30 5.85 27.08
CA GLU A 113 -4.50 5.02 27.07
C GLU A 113 -4.25 3.64 26.47
N ALA A 114 -5.01 2.64 26.91
CA ALA A 114 -4.84 1.26 26.46
C ALA A 114 -5.34 1.05 25.03
N CYS A 115 -4.53 0.45 24.16
CA CYS A 115 -4.82 0.21 22.76
C CYS A 115 -4.67 -1.28 22.40
N ALA A 116 -5.33 -1.69 21.32
CA ALA A 116 -5.16 -3.03 20.74
C ALA A 116 -4.34 -3.00 19.45
N GLU A 117 -4.47 -1.91 18.68
CA GLU A 117 -3.83 -1.70 17.38
C GLU A 117 -3.39 -0.24 17.27
N ASP A 118 -2.43 0.04 16.39
CA ASP A 118 -1.89 1.39 16.18
C ASP A 118 -2.96 2.42 15.86
N ASP A 119 -3.94 2.02 15.04
CA ASP A 119 -4.99 2.92 14.56
C ASP A 119 -5.96 3.37 15.66
N ASP A 120 -6.00 2.67 16.79
CA ASP A 120 -6.71 3.13 17.98
C ASP A 120 -6.17 4.48 18.47
N CYS A 121 -4.88 4.76 18.27
CA CYS A 121 -4.17 5.85 18.91
C CYS A 121 -4.14 7.11 18.04
N THR A 122 -4.23 8.29 18.67
CA THR A 122 -4.02 9.59 17.99
C THR A 122 -2.62 9.72 17.41
N THR A 123 -1.64 9.04 18.00
CA THR A 123 -0.25 8.94 17.54
C THR A 123 -0.05 7.94 16.40
N ALA A 124 -1.08 7.15 16.05
CA ALA A 124 -0.98 5.99 15.16
C ALA A 124 0.10 4.98 15.61
N PHE A 125 0.30 4.85 16.92
CA PHE A 125 1.24 3.88 17.49
C PHE A 125 0.76 3.34 18.84
N CYS A 126 0.55 2.03 18.87
CA CYS A 126 0.23 1.24 20.02
C CYS A 126 1.45 0.40 20.40
N SER A 127 2.13 0.79 21.48
CA SER A 127 3.36 0.09 21.86
C SER A 127 3.10 -1.33 22.34
N VAL A 128 4.16 -2.14 22.39
CA VAL A 128 4.14 -3.56 22.80
C VAL A 128 3.52 -3.84 24.18
N ASP A 129 3.37 -2.84 25.04
CA ASP A 129 2.66 -2.90 26.31
C ASP A 129 1.19 -2.45 26.21
N PHE A 130 0.61 -2.47 25.01
CA PHE A 130 -0.79 -2.16 24.70
C PHE A 130 -1.22 -0.78 25.16
N THR A 131 -0.35 0.22 25.00
CA THR A 131 -0.60 1.61 25.40
C THR A 131 -0.24 2.56 24.27
N CYS A 132 -1.09 3.56 24.00
CA CYS A 132 -0.80 4.58 22.99
C CYS A 132 0.42 5.40 23.41
N LYS A 133 1.39 5.53 22.51
CA LYS A 133 2.63 6.28 22.74
C LYS A 133 3.06 7.01 21.49
N GLU A 134 3.94 7.99 21.68
CA GLU A 134 4.74 8.51 20.58
C GLU A 134 5.82 7.50 20.21
N LYS A 135 6.10 7.36 18.92
CA LYS A 135 7.29 6.63 18.48
C LYS A 135 8.55 7.34 18.96
N GLN A 136 9.55 6.55 19.30
CA GLN A 136 10.85 6.98 19.80
C GLN A 136 11.65 7.70 18.71
N VAL A 137 12.29 8.80 19.10
CA VAL A 137 13.17 9.60 18.22
C VAL A 137 14.57 8.99 18.13
N ASP A 138 15.38 9.46 17.19
CA ASP A 138 16.80 9.08 17.04
C ASP A 138 17.55 9.08 18.39
N GLY A 139 18.29 8.00 18.66
CA GLY A 139 19.09 7.80 19.87
C GLY A 139 18.32 7.32 21.11
N GLU A 140 16.99 7.26 21.09
CA GLU A 140 16.17 6.68 22.17
C GLU A 140 16.26 5.15 22.18
N VAL A 141 15.96 4.55 23.34
CA VAL A 141 16.01 3.09 23.49
C VAL A 141 14.79 2.44 22.85
N CYS A 142 15.04 1.41 22.03
CA CYS A 142 14.03 0.63 21.33
C CYS A 142 14.14 -0.87 21.60
N ILE A 143 13.05 -1.59 21.39
CA ILE A 143 13.00 -3.06 21.44
C ILE A 143 12.92 -3.60 20.02
N GLU A 144 12.02 -3.02 19.22
CA GLU A 144 11.70 -3.38 17.85
C GLU A 144 11.78 -2.16 16.91
N ASN A 145 11.84 -2.42 15.61
CA ASN A 145 11.95 -1.38 14.59
C ASN A 145 10.77 -0.41 14.61
N ASP A 146 9.56 -0.92 14.87
CA ASP A 146 8.34 -0.14 14.81
C ASP A 146 8.22 0.87 15.96
N ASP A 147 8.97 0.66 17.04
CA ASP A 147 9.08 1.61 18.14
C ASP A 147 9.66 2.96 17.68
N CYS A 148 10.44 2.97 16.59
CA CYS A 148 11.22 4.12 16.14
C CYS A 148 10.51 4.93 15.05
N GLN A 149 10.61 6.25 15.10
CA GLN A 149 10.09 7.14 14.04
C GLN A 149 10.75 6.86 12.68
N GLY A 150 12.06 6.59 12.67
CA GLY A 150 12.80 6.16 11.49
C GLY A 150 12.52 4.72 11.04
N GLY A 151 11.70 3.98 11.79
CA GLY A 151 11.38 2.58 11.50
C GLY A 151 12.58 1.63 11.68
N TYR A 152 13.63 2.05 12.38
CA TYR A 152 14.81 1.24 12.58
C TYR A 152 15.35 1.28 14.00
N CYS A 153 15.42 0.09 14.62
CA CYS A 153 16.04 -0.15 15.90
C CYS A 153 17.37 -0.88 15.70
N SER A 154 18.47 -0.20 15.99
CA SER A 154 19.83 -0.75 15.83
C SER A 154 20.08 -1.97 16.72
N GLY A 155 21.11 -2.75 16.39
CA GLY A 155 21.65 -3.83 17.21
C GLY A 155 22.06 -3.37 18.61
N THR A 156 22.34 -2.07 18.79
CA THR A 156 22.61 -1.45 20.10
C THR A 156 21.37 -1.01 20.87
N LYS A 157 20.17 -1.37 20.38
CA LYS A 157 18.87 -1.02 20.96
C LYS A 157 18.62 0.49 21.01
N LYS A 158 19.10 1.18 19.97
CA LYS A 158 18.87 2.61 19.76
C LYS A 158 18.13 2.86 18.45
N CYS A 159 17.12 3.71 18.50
CA CYS A 159 16.45 4.17 17.29
C CYS A 159 17.41 4.97 16.42
N LEU A 160 17.32 4.75 15.12
CA LEU A 160 18.00 5.58 14.14
C LEU A 160 17.01 6.07 13.09
N ASP A 161 17.13 7.32 12.69
CA ASP A 161 16.32 7.88 11.59
C ASP A 161 16.58 7.17 10.25
N THR A 162 17.83 6.73 10.07
CA THR A 162 18.27 5.92 8.93
C THR A 162 19.35 4.95 9.38
N LYS A 163 19.52 3.85 8.63
CA LYS A 163 20.65 2.94 8.85
C LYS A 163 21.98 3.66 8.65
N ASN A 164 23.00 3.20 9.37
CA ASN A 164 24.33 3.76 9.37
C ASN A 164 24.97 3.73 7.97
N ALA A 165 25.54 4.85 7.55
CA ALA A 165 26.28 4.94 6.30
C ALA A 165 27.66 4.25 6.42
N ASP A 166 28.24 3.89 5.28
CA ASP A 166 29.60 3.34 5.22
C ASP A 166 30.62 4.23 5.96
N GLY A 167 31.52 3.60 6.71
CA GLY A 167 32.48 4.26 7.59
C GLY A 167 31.97 4.54 9.01
N SER A 168 30.66 4.34 9.27
CA SER A 168 30.07 4.50 10.60
C SER A 168 30.18 3.21 11.42
N GLY A 169 30.13 3.30 12.74
CA GLY A 169 30.15 2.12 13.61
C GLY A 169 28.91 1.25 13.47
N CYS A 170 29.03 -0.05 13.69
CA CYS A 170 27.93 -1.01 13.67
C CYS A 170 28.18 -2.16 14.64
N ALA A 171 27.12 -2.79 15.12
CA ALA A 171 27.15 -4.01 15.91
C ALA A 171 26.71 -5.23 15.09
N VAL A 172 25.79 -5.03 14.13
CA VAL A 172 25.27 -6.07 13.24
C VAL A 172 25.11 -5.54 11.82
N ASP A 173 25.08 -6.42 10.83
CA ASP A 173 24.94 -6.05 9.41
C ASP A 173 23.74 -5.15 9.14
N ASN A 174 22.62 -5.45 9.79
CA ASN A 174 21.38 -4.71 9.62
C ASN A 174 21.47 -3.24 10.09
N ASP A 175 22.47 -2.89 10.91
CA ASP A 175 22.76 -1.50 11.30
C ASP A 175 23.16 -0.65 10.10
N CYS A 176 23.77 -1.27 9.09
CA CYS A 176 24.36 -0.60 7.95
C CYS A 176 23.37 -0.49 6.80
N ALA A 177 23.37 0.65 6.11
CA ALA A 177 22.59 0.83 4.89
C ALA A 177 23.03 -0.15 3.80
N SER A 178 24.31 -0.54 3.81
CA SER A 178 24.90 -1.58 2.94
C SER A 178 24.48 -3.01 3.31
N LEU A 179 23.86 -3.21 4.48
CA LEU A 179 23.63 -4.52 5.09
C LEU A 179 24.94 -5.30 5.31
N PHE A 180 26.04 -4.61 5.60
CA PHE A 180 27.32 -5.23 5.89
C PHE A 180 28.10 -4.44 6.94
N CYS A 181 28.25 -5.07 8.11
CA CYS A 181 29.05 -4.62 9.23
C CYS A 181 30.34 -5.44 9.25
N SER A 182 31.44 -4.84 8.83
CA SER A 182 32.69 -5.60 8.76
C SER A 182 33.22 -5.93 10.15
N VAL A 183 34.15 -6.90 10.20
CA VAL A 183 34.79 -7.42 11.42
C VAL A 183 35.46 -6.37 12.32
N ASP A 184 35.70 -5.16 11.82
CA ASP A 184 36.18 -4.00 12.56
C ASP A 184 35.04 -3.11 13.09
N PHE A 185 33.80 -3.62 13.14
CA PHE A 185 32.60 -2.94 13.63
C PHE A 185 32.29 -1.64 12.90
N THR A 186 32.55 -1.63 11.59
CA THR A 186 32.31 -0.47 10.72
C THR A 186 31.48 -0.88 9.52
N CYS A 187 30.49 -0.06 9.16
CA CYS A 187 29.70 -0.26 7.96
C CYS A 187 30.57 -0.12 6.72
N LYS A 188 30.44 -1.04 5.78
CA LYS A 188 31.13 -0.99 4.49
C LYS A 188 30.19 -1.47 3.40
N ALA A 189 30.48 -1.08 2.16
CA ALA A 189 29.87 -1.72 1.00
C ALA A 189 30.12 -3.23 1.04
N LYS A 190 29.12 -4.00 0.61
CA LYS A 190 29.29 -5.43 0.33
C LYS A 190 30.38 -5.61 -0.73
N ARG A 191 31.03 -6.76 -0.66
CA ARG A 191 32.21 -7.11 -1.44
C ARG A 191 31.81 -7.64 -2.82
N GLU A 192 32.56 -7.24 -3.84
CA GLU A 192 32.32 -7.63 -5.22
C GLU A 192 32.93 -8.99 -5.55
N VAL A 193 32.50 -9.58 -6.67
CA VAL A 193 33.03 -10.88 -7.14
C VAL A 193 34.56 -10.85 -7.24
N GLY A 194 35.19 -11.87 -6.66
CA GLY A 194 36.65 -12.03 -6.60
C GLY A 194 37.32 -11.42 -5.37
N GLU A 195 36.61 -10.59 -4.60
CA GLU A 195 37.11 -10.10 -3.31
C GLU A 195 37.03 -11.19 -2.23
N SER A 196 37.95 -11.15 -1.27
CA SER A 196 37.93 -12.13 -0.18
C SER A 196 36.72 -11.95 0.71
N CYS A 197 36.14 -13.02 1.23
CA CYS A 197 34.98 -13.01 2.12
C CYS A 197 35.13 -14.06 3.23
N VAL A 198 34.33 -13.94 4.28
CA VAL A 198 34.25 -14.91 5.38
C VAL A 198 32.87 -15.56 5.44
N GLN A 199 31.82 -14.80 5.10
CA GLN A 199 30.44 -15.24 5.09
C GLN A 199 29.75 -14.79 3.81
N ASP A 200 28.67 -15.47 3.43
CA ASP A 200 27.90 -15.16 2.22
C ASP A 200 27.41 -13.72 2.18
N ASP A 201 26.94 -13.22 3.33
CA ASP A 201 26.42 -11.86 3.46
C ASP A 201 27.48 -10.77 3.27
N ASP A 202 28.78 -11.10 3.32
CA ASP A 202 29.86 -10.19 2.97
C ASP A 202 29.76 -9.76 1.49
N CYS A 203 29.20 -10.60 0.63
CA CYS A 203 29.26 -10.46 -0.83
C CYS A 203 27.99 -9.81 -1.41
N THR A 204 28.14 -9.02 -2.47
CA THR A 204 27.01 -8.47 -3.25
C THR A 204 26.14 -9.57 -3.87
N THR A 205 26.74 -10.72 -4.12
CA THR A 205 26.08 -11.94 -4.62
C THR A 205 25.40 -12.79 -3.55
N ALA A 206 25.56 -12.42 -2.27
CA ALA A 206 25.16 -13.24 -1.11
C ALA A 206 25.73 -14.68 -1.19
N PHE A 207 26.96 -14.82 -1.65
CA PHE A 207 27.66 -16.10 -1.74
C PHE A 207 29.18 -15.96 -1.64
N CYS A 208 29.72 -16.55 -0.58
CA CYS A 208 31.13 -16.66 -0.28
C CYS A 208 31.58 -18.09 -0.55
N SER A 209 32.34 -18.26 -1.63
CA SER A 209 32.80 -19.58 -2.03
C SER A 209 33.78 -20.16 -1.01
N VAL A 210 33.92 -21.50 -1.03
CA VAL A 210 34.85 -22.27 -0.18
C VAL A 210 36.33 -21.83 -0.27
N ASP A 211 36.70 -21.08 -1.30
CA ASP A 211 38.02 -20.43 -1.42
C ASP A 211 38.07 -19.03 -0.81
N PHE A 212 37.10 -18.71 0.07
CA PHE A 212 36.97 -17.44 0.79
C PHE A 212 36.94 -16.24 -0.16
N SER A 213 36.26 -16.39 -1.30
CA SER A 213 36.12 -15.34 -2.32
C SER A 213 34.67 -15.22 -2.78
N CYS A 214 34.20 -13.98 -2.93
CA CYS A 214 32.85 -13.69 -3.41
C CYS A 214 32.70 -14.20 -4.84
N LYS A 215 31.61 -14.93 -5.09
CA LYS A 215 31.30 -15.48 -6.41
C LYS A 215 29.81 -15.41 -6.68
N GLU A 216 29.45 -15.56 -7.95
CA GLU A 216 28.06 -15.82 -8.32
C GLU A 216 27.59 -17.15 -7.71
N LYS A 217 26.33 -17.18 -7.26
CA LYS A 217 25.67 -18.42 -6.84
C LYS A 217 25.73 -19.46 -7.95
N LEU A 218 25.77 -20.72 -7.56
CA LEU A 218 25.96 -21.86 -8.45
C LEU A 218 24.72 -22.15 -9.31
N GLY A 219 24.94 -22.38 -10.60
CA GLY A 219 23.90 -22.79 -11.54
C GLY A 219 23.54 -24.27 -11.42
N ILE A 220 22.45 -24.68 -12.08
CA ILE A 220 21.97 -26.07 -12.08
C ILE A 220 23.07 -27.06 -12.50
N ASN A 221 23.11 -28.23 -11.85
CA ASN A 221 24.10 -29.30 -11.99
C ASN A 221 25.53 -28.98 -11.52
N GLN A 222 25.80 -27.78 -11.01
CA GLN A 222 27.06 -27.47 -10.34
C GLN A 222 27.09 -28.08 -8.94
N THR A 223 28.30 -28.40 -8.47
CA THR A 223 28.50 -29.02 -7.17
C THR A 223 28.32 -28.00 -6.06
N CYS A 224 27.37 -28.25 -5.17
CA CYS A 224 27.03 -27.44 -4.00
C CYS A 224 27.27 -28.23 -2.71
N ILE A 225 27.24 -27.57 -1.56
CA ILE A 225 27.27 -28.17 -0.23
C ILE A 225 25.90 -27.97 0.43
N GLU A 226 25.34 -26.78 0.28
CA GLU A 226 24.05 -26.39 0.84
C GLU A 226 23.15 -25.69 -0.18
N ASP A 227 21.87 -25.58 0.17
CA ASP A 227 20.83 -25.04 -0.71
C ASP A 227 21.13 -23.60 -1.14
N ASP A 228 21.66 -22.79 -0.21
CA ASP A 228 21.94 -21.37 -0.42
C ASP A 228 23.13 -21.11 -1.36
N ASP A 229 24.00 -22.11 -1.60
CA ASP A 229 25.04 -22.04 -2.63
C ASP A 229 24.43 -21.90 -4.04
N CYS A 230 23.23 -22.43 -4.22
CA CYS A 230 22.58 -22.56 -5.52
C CYS A 230 21.70 -21.34 -5.83
N GLN A 231 21.70 -20.90 -7.09
CA GLN A 231 20.75 -19.89 -7.58
C GLN A 231 19.30 -20.34 -7.43
N SER A 232 19.06 -21.65 -7.44
CA SER A 232 17.75 -22.26 -7.22
C SER A 232 17.37 -22.35 -5.74
N GLY A 233 18.28 -22.11 -4.79
CA GLY A 233 18.04 -22.38 -3.38
C GLY A 233 17.83 -23.87 -3.08
N SER A 234 18.43 -24.77 -3.87
CA SER A 234 18.23 -26.22 -3.70
C SER A 234 19.44 -27.04 -4.16
N CYS A 235 20.05 -27.75 -3.22
CA CYS A 235 21.19 -28.63 -3.36
C CYS A 235 20.80 -30.09 -3.07
N ALA A 236 20.69 -30.91 -4.11
CA ALA A 236 20.28 -32.30 -3.97
C ALA A 236 21.48 -33.20 -3.57
N GLN A 237 21.52 -33.60 -2.30
CA GLN A 237 22.50 -34.55 -1.78
C GLN A 237 22.41 -35.91 -2.50
N LEU A 238 21.20 -36.41 -2.76
CA LEU A 238 20.95 -37.67 -3.49
C LEU A 238 21.37 -37.63 -4.96
N SER A 239 21.52 -36.43 -5.52
CA SER A 239 22.01 -36.21 -6.89
C SER A 239 23.52 -35.94 -6.94
N GLY A 240 24.25 -36.31 -5.87
CA GLY A 240 25.69 -36.14 -5.78
C GLY A 240 26.10 -34.72 -5.44
N PHE A 241 25.35 -34.06 -4.53
CA PHE A 241 25.62 -32.70 -4.05
C PHE A 241 25.62 -31.68 -5.21
N LYS A 242 24.49 -31.62 -5.92
CA LYS A 242 24.34 -30.74 -7.10
C LYS A 242 23.14 -29.83 -6.99
N CYS A 243 23.29 -28.61 -7.52
CA CYS A 243 22.19 -27.68 -7.62
C CYS A 243 21.12 -28.25 -8.55
N VAL A 244 19.88 -28.30 -8.05
CA VAL A 244 18.71 -28.76 -8.80
C VAL A 244 17.68 -27.66 -8.86
N GLU A 245 16.73 -27.73 -9.79
CA GLU A 245 15.63 -26.78 -9.80
C GLU A 245 14.85 -26.89 -8.48
N SER A 246 14.44 -25.74 -7.92
CA SER A 246 13.62 -25.73 -6.72
C SER A 246 12.33 -26.48 -7.05
N SER A 247 12.10 -27.63 -6.44
CA SER A 247 10.83 -28.31 -6.54
C SER A 247 9.83 -27.51 -5.71
N GLY A 248 9.24 -26.47 -6.31
CA GLY A 248 8.09 -25.78 -5.76
C GLY A 248 7.08 -26.82 -5.29
N GLY A 249 6.62 -26.69 -4.05
CA GLY A 249 5.70 -27.64 -3.44
C GLY A 249 4.53 -27.98 -4.38
N LEU A 250 4.32 -29.28 -4.57
CA LEU A 250 3.15 -29.93 -5.18
C LEU A 250 2.94 -29.73 -6.69
N ALA A 251 3.53 -30.62 -7.48
CA ALA A 251 2.92 -31.10 -8.71
C ALA A 251 3.06 -32.63 -8.82
N TRP A 252 2.31 -33.36 -7.99
CA TRP A 252 1.94 -34.74 -8.32
C TRP A 252 0.93 -34.73 -9.47
N ASN A 253 1.34 -34.27 -10.65
CA ASN A 253 0.67 -34.63 -11.90
C ASN A 253 1.33 -35.92 -12.37
N LEU A 254 0.89 -37.03 -11.77
CA LEU A 254 1.02 -38.35 -12.36
C LEU A 254 0.21 -38.34 -13.67
N THR A 255 0.86 -37.96 -14.77
CA THR A 255 0.42 -38.38 -16.10
C THR A 255 0.56 -39.89 -16.17
N PHE A 256 -0.45 -40.58 -15.64
CA PHE A 256 -0.69 -42.01 -15.83
C PHE A 256 -1.22 -42.19 -17.26
N THR A 257 -0.37 -41.93 -18.25
CA THR A 257 -0.65 -42.17 -19.65
C THR A 257 0.37 -43.18 -20.13
N LEU A 258 0.11 -44.46 -19.82
CA LEU A 258 0.63 -45.67 -20.47
C LEU A 258 0.30 -46.86 -19.57
N LEU A 259 -0.91 -47.44 -19.72
CA LEU A 259 -1.28 -48.85 -19.43
C LEU A 259 -2.82 -49.01 -19.26
N PHE A 260 -3.61 -48.57 -20.24
CA PHE A 260 -4.94 -49.15 -20.49
C PHE A 260 -5.11 -49.39 -21.99
N GLY A 261 -4.16 -50.15 -22.53
CA GLY A 261 -4.43 -51.03 -23.65
C GLY A 261 -4.58 -52.43 -23.07
N ILE A 262 -5.55 -53.19 -23.59
CA ILE A 262 -5.82 -54.61 -23.30
C ILE A 262 -6.72 -54.85 -22.08
N PHE A 263 -8.03 -54.81 -22.29
CA PHE A 263 -8.92 -55.98 -22.26
C PHE A 263 -10.37 -55.48 -22.33
N ALA A 264 -10.81 -55.17 -23.56
CA ALA A 264 -12.22 -55.38 -23.89
C ALA A 264 -12.43 -56.90 -23.87
N SER A 265 -13.25 -57.41 -22.95
CA SER A 265 -14.18 -58.53 -23.15
C SER A 265 -14.74 -59.02 -21.81
N PHE A 266 -16.01 -59.39 -21.86
CA PHE A 266 -16.81 -60.10 -20.85
C PHE A 266 -17.25 -59.28 -19.64
N LEU A 267 -18.47 -59.40 -19.10
CA LEU A 267 -19.75 -59.97 -19.52
C LEU A 267 -20.69 -59.73 -18.32
N LEU A 268 -21.93 -59.32 -18.61
CA LEU A 268 -23.18 -59.69 -17.92
C LEU A 268 -23.45 -59.34 -16.43
N ILE A 269 -24.67 -58.80 -16.25
CA ILE A 269 -25.69 -59.12 -15.20
C ILE A 269 -25.44 -58.53 -13.81
N ALA A 270 -26.42 -57.98 -13.08
CA ALA A 270 -27.81 -57.60 -13.32
C ALA A 270 -28.33 -56.89 -12.05
N PHE A 271 -29.49 -56.24 -12.23
CA PHE A 271 -30.40 -55.63 -11.25
C PHE A 271 -30.00 -54.27 -10.68
#